data_AF-A0A924BTJ0-F1
#
_entry.id   AF-A0A924BTJ0-F1
#
_cell.length_a   1.000
_cell.length_b   1.000
_cell.length_c   1.000
_cell.angle_alpha   90.00
_cell.angle_beta   90.00
_cell.angle_gamma   90.00
#
_symmetry.space_group_name_H-M   'P 1'
#
loop_
_entity.id
_entity.type
_entity.pdbx_description
1 polymer ?
#
loop_
_entity_poly.entity_id
_entity_poly.type
_entity_poly.pdbx_seq_one_letter_code
_entity_poly.pdbx_strand_id
1 'polypeptide(L)'
;MEPTVAAVQHRGEKRIKITFPFDQHLSDRIKSIEGSRWSKTHRAWLLPYDKMAYTKLLEIFPSLIKAPAAVAQGTSSQHEFAPSPLLIPKDDCCHVWHQGRRMFVYIRKKEESVSFLKVLPYVIFSKQYCAWVLPYHVKTTQLLQSFFRDKLVIRNSPPAHEPKLNVRMKHHEMHILQTAGGELHVQLRYTKEHIQFLHTLPYLRWHKKKQCWVLPHSEVILRDLQTHFKEHHFQITYEQEIAKVKPSISFTPKFRECPSSYREKLTIKRYSPSTMKTYMNCFKEFINHYSTVELLDISEDQIKQYMLYLVEDKKVSSSYQNQMINAIKFYYEQVLGKERKFYYIDRPFKEQKLPSVLNVEEVKRIISQIENLKHKCMILMLYSAGLRISELIHLKIADIDSKRMLIHVKSAKGQKDRMTLLSEKVLVYLRDYFLMYKPREYLFEGQMGGAYAARSVQEIFQKACVKASIKKKASLHTLRHSFATHLLENGTDLRYIQVLLGHSSSKTTEIYTHITRKGMEHIKSPLDSLDL
;
A
#
# COMPACT_ATOMS: atom_id res chain seq x y z
N MET A 1 5.33 -4.98 34.62
CA MET A 1 4.14 -4.78 33.76
C MET A 1 2.94 -5.10 34.63
N GLU A 2 2.03 -4.15 34.84
CA GLU A 2 0.86 -4.34 35.70
C GLU A 2 -0.18 -5.27 35.06
N PRO A 3 -0.93 -6.07 35.85
CA PRO A 3 -2.02 -6.90 35.34
C PRO A 3 -3.10 -6.02 34.69
N THR A 4 -3.58 -6.42 33.51
CA THR A 4 -4.63 -5.70 32.77
C THR A 4 -5.86 -6.58 32.60
N VAL A 5 -7.04 -6.03 32.89
CA VAL A 5 -8.33 -6.73 32.80
C VAL A 5 -9.22 -6.05 31.77
N ALA A 6 -9.88 -6.84 30.92
CA ALA A 6 -10.84 -6.35 29.92
C ALA A 6 -11.96 -7.36 29.70
N ALA A 7 -13.18 -6.90 29.44
CA ALA A 7 -14.27 -7.79 29.01
C ALA A 7 -14.12 -8.13 27.52
N VAL A 8 -14.21 -9.41 27.16
CA VAL A 8 -14.06 -9.91 25.79
C VAL A 8 -15.13 -10.95 25.49
N GLN A 9 -15.65 -10.95 24.25
CA GLN A 9 -16.57 -11.98 23.78
C GLN A 9 -15.79 -13.09 23.09
N HIS A 10 -15.91 -14.33 23.57
CA HIS A 10 -15.15 -15.47 23.07
C HIS A 10 -16.07 -16.68 22.92
N ARG A 11 -16.25 -17.15 21.67
CA ARG A 11 -17.19 -18.23 21.29
C ARG A 11 -18.65 -17.95 21.69
N GLY A 12 -19.11 -16.71 21.47
CA GLY A 12 -20.49 -16.30 21.76
C GLY A 12 -20.73 -15.81 23.20
N GLU A 13 -19.90 -16.22 24.17
CA GLU A 13 -20.04 -15.88 25.58
C GLU A 13 -19.19 -14.67 25.99
N LYS A 14 -19.69 -13.83 26.91
CA LYS A 14 -18.92 -12.76 27.55
C LYS A 14 -18.00 -13.35 28.62
N ARG A 15 -16.72 -12.98 28.59
CA ARG A 15 -15.69 -13.46 29.52
C ARG A 15 -14.76 -12.32 29.96
N ILE A 16 -14.15 -12.47 31.12
CA ILE A 16 -13.17 -11.52 31.67
C ILE A 16 -11.78 -11.97 31.20
N LYS A 17 -11.11 -11.16 30.38
CA LYS A 17 -9.74 -11.39 29.92
C LYS A 17 -8.76 -10.74 30.89
N ILE A 18 -7.82 -11.51 31.42
CA ILE A 18 -6.70 -11.01 32.22
C ILE A 18 -5.36 -11.30 31.55
N THR A 19 -4.52 -10.26 31.43
CA THR A 19 -3.18 -10.34 30.85
C THR A 19 -2.16 -9.76 31.82
N PHE A 20 -1.17 -10.57 32.20
CA PHE A 20 -0.07 -10.20 33.09
C PHE A 20 1.22 -10.89 32.60
N PRO A 21 2.41 -10.41 32.99
CA PRO A 21 3.68 -11.08 32.68
C PRO A 21 3.67 -12.52 33.17
N PHE A 22 4.31 -13.43 32.43
CA PHE A 22 4.30 -14.84 32.78
C PHE A 22 4.96 -15.05 34.15
N ASP A 23 4.15 -15.48 35.10
CA ASP A 23 4.54 -15.89 36.45
C ASP A 23 3.77 -17.18 36.75
N GLN A 24 4.50 -18.22 37.10
CA GLN A 24 3.98 -19.56 37.29
C GLN A 24 3.05 -19.62 38.50
N HIS A 25 3.40 -18.93 39.60
CA HIS A 25 2.61 -18.91 40.82
C HIS A 25 1.27 -18.17 40.64
N LEU A 26 1.27 -17.06 39.89
CA LEU A 26 0.04 -16.33 39.56
C LEU A 26 -0.83 -17.09 38.54
N SER A 27 -0.22 -17.80 37.60
CA SER A 27 -0.96 -18.64 36.64
C SER A 27 -1.67 -19.80 37.32
N ASP A 28 -1.06 -20.42 38.33
CA ASP A 28 -1.67 -21.52 39.08
C ASP A 28 -2.80 -21.05 39.99
N ARG A 29 -2.69 -19.83 40.56
CA ARG A 29 -3.79 -19.18 41.30
C ARG A 29 -4.98 -18.79 40.40
N ILE A 30 -4.76 -18.49 39.13
CA ILE A 30 -5.87 -18.21 38.20
C ILE A 30 -6.55 -19.50 37.76
N LYS A 31 -5.79 -20.58 37.58
CA LYS A 31 -6.34 -21.92 37.26
C LYS A 31 -7.29 -22.44 38.34
N SER A 32 -7.09 -22.07 39.61
CA SER A 32 -7.98 -22.47 40.71
C SER A 32 -9.33 -21.73 40.70
N ILE A 33 -9.50 -20.70 39.87
CA ILE A 33 -10.81 -20.10 39.63
C ILE A 33 -11.58 -20.97 38.65
N GLU A 34 -12.73 -21.46 39.09
CA GLU A 34 -13.62 -22.31 38.33
C GLU A 34 -14.06 -21.66 37.00
N GLY A 35 -13.93 -22.39 35.90
CA GLY A 35 -14.26 -21.89 34.55
C GLY A 35 -13.16 -21.03 33.88
N SER A 36 -12.01 -20.84 34.54
CA SER A 36 -10.85 -20.17 33.94
C SER A 36 -10.18 -21.01 32.84
N ARG A 37 -9.83 -20.38 31.71
CA ARG A 37 -9.20 -21.06 30.57
C ARG A 37 -8.16 -20.19 29.90
N TRP A 38 -7.02 -20.78 29.54
CA TRP A 38 -6.05 -20.13 28.68
C TRP A 38 -6.55 -20.08 27.24
N SER A 39 -6.57 -18.88 26.63
CA SER A 39 -6.91 -18.71 25.21
C SER A 39 -5.66 -18.47 24.39
N LYS A 40 -5.37 -19.39 23.44
CA LYS A 40 -4.29 -19.22 22.46
C LYS A 40 -4.51 -18.00 21.56
N THR A 41 -5.76 -17.69 21.22
CA THR A 41 -6.15 -16.57 20.35
C THR A 41 -5.92 -15.21 21.01
N HIS A 42 -6.23 -15.09 22.31
CA HIS A 42 -6.06 -13.84 23.05
C HIS A 42 -4.75 -13.74 23.83
N ARG A 43 -3.95 -14.83 23.85
CA ARG A 43 -2.71 -15.01 24.63
C ARG A 43 -2.89 -14.55 26.08
N ALA A 44 -4.00 -14.96 26.70
CA ALA A 44 -4.45 -14.48 27.99
C ALA A 44 -5.38 -15.50 28.66
N TRP A 45 -5.55 -15.37 29.98
CA TRP A 45 -6.52 -16.14 30.74
C TRP A 45 -7.92 -15.51 30.59
N LEU A 46 -8.92 -16.35 30.34
CA LEU A 46 -10.33 -15.99 30.24
C LEU A 46 -11.10 -16.58 31.42
N LEU A 47 -11.74 -15.75 32.22
CA LEU A 47 -12.60 -16.14 33.33
C LEU A 47 -14.08 -15.96 32.95
N PRO A 48 -15.01 -16.65 33.63
CA PRO A 48 -16.44 -16.37 33.52
C PRO A 48 -16.76 -14.91 33.84
N TYR A 49 -17.76 -14.34 33.18
CA TYR A 49 -18.21 -12.96 33.42
C TYR A 49 -19.17 -12.90 34.62
N ASP A 50 -18.69 -13.33 35.78
CA ASP A 50 -19.47 -13.44 37.01
C ASP A 50 -18.85 -12.64 38.15
N LYS A 51 -19.71 -12.13 39.05
CA LYS A 51 -19.29 -11.32 40.20
C LYS A 51 -18.31 -12.08 41.11
N MET A 52 -18.53 -13.38 41.32
CA MET A 52 -17.64 -14.24 42.13
C MET A 52 -16.26 -14.41 41.51
N ALA A 53 -16.18 -14.60 40.18
CA ALA A 53 -14.91 -14.73 39.47
C ALA A 53 -14.12 -13.42 39.49
N TYR A 54 -14.81 -12.28 39.41
CA TYR A 54 -14.20 -10.96 39.52
C TYR A 54 -13.66 -10.67 40.93
N THR A 55 -14.42 -11.02 41.99
CA THR A 55 -13.95 -10.84 43.38
C THR A 55 -12.70 -11.68 43.66
N LYS A 56 -12.68 -12.96 43.27
CA LYS A 56 -11.49 -13.83 43.40
C LYS A 56 -10.30 -13.29 42.59
N LEU A 57 -10.56 -12.66 41.44
CA LEU A 57 -9.51 -12.04 40.64
C LEU A 57 -8.92 -10.80 41.32
N LEU A 58 -9.74 -10.00 42.02
CA LEU A 58 -9.27 -8.86 42.83
C LEU A 58 -8.45 -9.30 44.05
N GLU A 59 -8.75 -10.45 44.66
CA GLU A 59 -7.92 -11.05 45.73
C GLU A 59 -6.54 -11.49 45.22
N ILE A 60 -6.45 -11.96 43.98
CA ILE A 60 -5.17 -12.36 43.36
C ILE A 60 -4.37 -11.12 42.92
N PHE A 61 -5.05 -10.07 42.47
CA PHE A 61 -4.44 -8.83 41.98
C PHE A 61 -5.01 -7.58 42.69
N PRO A 62 -4.56 -7.28 43.92
CA PRO A 62 -5.03 -6.13 44.69
C PRO A 62 -4.74 -4.78 44.02
N SER A 63 -3.74 -4.72 43.13
CA SER A 63 -3.33 -3.54 42.38
C SER A 63 -4.35 -3.08 41.32
N LEU A 64 -5.40 -3.86 41.07
CA LEU A 64 -6.51 -3.49 40.18
C LEU A 64 -7.51 -2.50 40.82
N ILE A 65 -7.39 -2.23 42.12
CA ILE A 65 -8.25 -1.30 42.85
C ILE A 65 -7.74 0.13 42.66
N LYS A 66 -8.05 0.74 41.52
CA LYS A 66 -8.08 2.20 41.39
C LYS A 66 -9.43 2.68 40.82
N ALA A 67 -10.19 3.23 41.77
CA ALA A 67 -11.29 4.20 41.69
C ALA A 67 -12.73 3.73 41.36
N PRO A 68 -13.74 4.37 41.99
CA PRO A 68 -15.05 3.79 42.24
C PRO A 68 -16.19 4.32 41.34
N ALA A 69 -17.22 3.48 41.25
CA ALA A 69 -18.66 3.70 41.08
C ALA A 69 -19.22 5.07 40.59
N ALA A 70 -19.94 5.00 39.47
CA ALA A 70 -21.33 5.49 39.39
C ALA A 70 -22.13 4.59 38.42
N VAL A 71 -23.15 3.93 38.96
CA VAL A 71 -24.06 3.01 38.27
C VAL A 71 -25.38 3.73 37.99
N ALA A 72 -25.87 3.55 36.75
CA ALA A 72 -27.25 3.58 36.25
C ALA A 72 -28.16 4.78 36.56
N GLN A 73 -28.75 5.36 35.51
CA GLN A 73 -30.07 4.93 35.00
C GLN A 73 -30.38 5.54 33.62
N GLY A 74 -30.97 4.71 32.75
CA GLY A 74 -31.93 5.09 31.71
C GLY A 74 -31.41 5.86 30.49
N THR A 75 -31.12 5.17 29.39
CA THR A 75 -32.10 4.98 28.30
C THR A 75 -31.42 4.44 27.03
N SER A 76 -32.12 3.48 26.44
CA SER A 76 -32.01 2.98 25.08
C SER A 76 -31.69 4.05 24.04
N SER A 77 -30.66 3.81 23.21
CA SER A 77 -30.79 3.95 21.76
C SER A 77 -29.54 3.42 21.07
N GLN A 78 -29.80 2.53 20.11
CA GLN A 78 -28.89 2.19 19.04
C GLN A 78 -28.46 3.48 18.34
N HIS A 79 -27.16 3.72 18.16
CA HIS A 79 -26.66 4.46 17.01
C HIS A 79 -25.22 4.06 16.72
N GLU A 80 -25.07 3.34 15.60
CA GLU A 80 -23.86 3.34 14.80
C GLU A 80 -23.43 4.80 14.55
N PHE A 81 -22.25 5.19 15.03
CA PHE A 81 -21.64 6.44 14.60
C PHE A 81 -20.81 6.20 13.34
N ALA A 82 -21.43 6.52 12.20
CA ALA A 82 -20.74 6.82 10.95
C ALA A 82 -19.80 8.04 11.14
N PRO A 83 -18.71 8.16 10.37
CA PRO A 83 -17.76 9.26 10.52
C PRO A 83 -18.29 10.53 9.83
N SER A 84 -18.22 11.67 10.52
CA SER A 84 -18.51 13.00 9.96
C SER A 84 -17.50 14.05 10.44
N PRO A 85 -17.31 15.15 9.69
CA PRO A 85 -16.02 15.82 9.50
C PRO A 85 -15.59 16.71 10.67
N LEU A 86 -14.27 16.86 10.76
CA LEU A 86 -13.55 17.26 11.97
C LEU A 86 -13.30 18.77 12.03
N LEU A 87 -13.54 19.35 13.21
CA LEU A 87 -13.14 20.70 13.58
C LEU A 87 -11.62 20.78 13.86
N ILE A 88 -11.08 21.99 13.82
CA ILE A 88 -9.70 22.37 14.19
C ILE A 88 -9.80 23.12 15.54
N PRO A 89 -8.93 22.89 16.54
CA PRO A 89 -8.99 23.62 17.81
C PRO A 89 -8.74 25.12 17.58
N LYS A 90 -9.56 25.97 18.21
CA LYS A 90 -9.39 27.44 18.19
C LYS A 90 -8.27 27.89 19.14
N ASP A 91 -8.05 27.16 20.22
CA ASP A 91 -7.07 27.50 21.25
C ASP A 91 -5.65 27.05 20.87
N ASP A 92 -4.66 27.77 21.40
CA ASP A 92 -3.24 27.53 21.18
C ASP A 92 -2.66 26.42 22.10
N CYS A 93 -3.54 25.71 22.80
CA CYS A 93 -3.20 24.67 23.77
C CYS A 93 -3.07 23.30 23.11
N CYS A 94 -2.11 22.51 23.60
CA CYS A 94 -1.87 21.13 23.21
C CYS A 94 -2.69 20.21 24.11
N HIS A 95 -3.76 19.62 23.57
CA HIS A 95 -4.61 18.69 24.32
C HIS A 95 -4.12 17.27 24.13
N VAL A 96 -3.85 16.58 25.23
CA VAL A 96 -3.36 15.20 25.22
C VAL A 96 -4.31 14.30 25.98
N TRP A 97 -4.76 13.20 25.38
CA TRP A 97 -5.47 12.14 26.09
C TRP A 97 -4.89 10.77 25.73
N HIS A 98 -5.07 9.79 26.61
CA HIS A 98 -4.58 8.43 26.40
C HIS A 98 -5.76 7.45 26.24
N GLN A 99 -5.62 6.51 25.31
CA GLN A 99 -6.54 5.39 25.15
C GLN A 99 -5.72 4.12 24.93
N GLY A 100 -5.60 3.30 25.99
CA GLY A 100 -4.74 2.12 25.99
C GLY A 100 -3.26 2.47 25.80
N ARG A 101 -2.56 1.78 24.87
CA ARG A 101 -1.13 2.03 24.57
C ARG A 101 -0.88 3.21 23.62
N ARG A 102 -1.91 3.99 23.31
CA ARG A 102 -1.84 5.09 22.34
C ARG A 102 -2.20 6.40 23.02
N MET A 103 -1.37 7.40 22.77
CA MET A 103 -1.57 8.76 23.20
C MET A 103 -2.00 9.57 21.98
N PHE A 104 -3.03 10.40 22.16
CA PHE A 104 -3.59 11.25 21.14
C PHE A 104 -3.25 12.68 21.50
N VAL A 105 -2.60 13.37 20.57
CA VAL A 105 -2.17 14.76 20.71
C VAL A 105 -2.92 15.60 19.69
N TYR A 106 -3.73 16.49 20.21
CA TYR A 106 -4.57 17.39 19.45
C TYR A 106 -4.04 18.80 19.60
N ILE A 107 -3.50 19.33 18.50
CA ILE A 107 -2.86 20.64 18.42
C ILE A 107 -3.45 21.43 17.26
N ARG A 108 -3.44 22.76 17.40
CA ARG A 108 -3.69 23.66 16.27
C ARG A 108 -2.59 23.46 15.24
N LYS A 109 -2.92 23.54 13.93
CA LYS A 109 -1.96 23.43 12.82
C LYS A 109 -1.01 24.64 12.77
N LYS A 110 -0.17 24.79 13.80
CA LYS A 110 1.01 25.64 13.79
C LYS A 110 2.21 24.82 13.34
N GLU A 111 3.02 25.41 12.49
CA GLU A 111 4.06 24.70 11.74
C GLU A 111 5.15 24.13 12.65
N GLU A 112 5.51 24.86 13.70
CA GLU A 112 6.47 24.43 14.73
C GLU A 112 5.97 23.20 15.50
N SER A 113 4.73 23.26 16.01
CA SER A 113 4.10 22.19 16.78
C SER A 113 3.91 20.90 15.97
N VAL A 114 3.58 21.03 14.69
CA VAL A 114 3.42 19.88 13.78
C VAL A 114 4.78 19.29 13.39
N SER A 115 5.79 20.13 13.19
CA SER A 115 7.15 19.69 12.83
C SER A 115 7.79 18.91 13.97
N PHE A 116 7.63 19.37 15.21
CA PHE A 116 8.09 18.63 16.39
C PHE A 116 7.45 17.23 16.49
N LEU A 117 6.12 17.14 16.34
CA LEU A 117 5.41 15.85 16.43
C LEU A 117 5.83 14.86 15.33
N LYS A 118 6.19 15.33 14.12
CA LYS A 118 6.65 14.46 13.03
C LYS A 118 8.04 13.87 13.24
N VAL A 119 8.89 14.54 14.03
CA VAL A 119 10.24 14.06 14.36
C VAL A 119 10.18 12.95 15.41
N LEU A 120 9.10 12.86 16.17
CA LEU A 120 8.92 11.81 17.17
C LEU A 120 8.71 10.43 16.48
N PRO A 121 9.32 9.36 17.03
CA PRO A 121 9.25 8.03 16.43
C PRO A 121 7.83 7.44 16.51
N TYR A 122 7.40 6.78 15.42
CA TYR A 122 6.12 6.07 15.30
C TYR A 122 4.85 6.95 15.39
N VAL A 123 4.98 8.26 15.12
CA VAL A 123 3.85 9.18 15.07
C VAL A 123 3.04 9.01 13.79
N ILE A 124 1.72 8.85 13.93
CA ILE A 124 0.78 8.67 12.82
C ILE A 124 -0.38 9.64 13.00
N PHE A 125 -0.77 10.36 11.96
CA PHE A 125 -1.96 11.21 12.02
C PHE A 125 -3.24 10.38 11.80
N SER A 126 -4.16 10.38 12.77
CA SER A 126 -5.46 9.71 12.61
C SER A 126 -6.48 10.66 12.01
N LYS A 127 -6.91 10.37 10.78
CA LYS A 127 -8.00 11.08 10.11
C LYS A 127 -9.34 10.91 10.82
N GLN A 128 -9.54 9.89 11.65
CA GLN A 128 -10.79 9.66 12.36
C GLN A 128 -10.96 10.60 13.56
N TYR A 129 -9.85 11.03 14.18
CA TYR A 129 -9.86 11.84 15.40
C TYR A 129 -9.20 13.22 15.23
N CYS A 130 -8.71 13.54 14.03
CA CYS A 130 -7.91 14.75 13.74
C CYS A 130 -6.76 15.00 14.72
N ALA A 131 -6.22 13.92 15.29
CA ALA A 131 -5.17 13.98 16.30
C ALA A 131 -3.96 13.16 15.85
N TRP A 132 -2.79 13.59 16.31
CA TRP A 132 -1.55 12.85 16.17
C TRP A 132 -1.54 11.71 17.18
N VAL A 133 -1.38 10.49 16.69
CA VAL A 133 -1.36 9.28 17.50
C VAL A 133 0.08 8.85 17.67
N LEU A 134 0.49 8.64 18.90
CA LEU A 134 1.83 8.19 19.26
C LEU A 134 1.78 7.07 20.31
N PRO A 135 2.79 6.19 20.35
CA PRO A 135 2.88 5.18 21.40
C PRO A 135 3.06 5.83 22.76
N TYR A 136 2.28 5.40 23.75
CA TYR A 136 2.41 5.92 25.12
C TYR A 136 3.70 5.40 25.77
N HIS A 137 4.69 6.28 25.92
CA HIS A 137 5.95 6.03 26.62
C HIS A 137 6.32 7.24 27.49
N VAL A 138 6.91 6.99 28.67
CA VAL A 138 7.29 8.01 29.66
C VAL A 138 8.22 9.08 29.05
N LYS A 139 9.16 8.67 28.20
CA LYS A 139 10.08 9.58 27.50
C LYS A 139 9.35 10.53 26.53
N THR A 140 8.28 10.05 25.89
CA THR A 140 7.53 10.86 24.92
C THR A 140 6.66 11.92 25.61
N THR A 141 6.12 11.60 26.79
CA THR A 141 5.40 12.58 27.63
C THR A 141 6.33 13.69 28.13
N GLN A 142 7.57 13.35 28.52
CA GLN A 142 8.59 14.34 28.93
C GLN A 142 9.02 15.26 27.77
N LEU A 143 9.14 14.70 26.55
CA LEU A 143 9.42 15.48 25.34
C LEU A 143 8.27 16.44 24.99
N LEU A 144 7.02 15.99 25.14
CA LEU A 144 5.86 16.86 24.92
C LEU A 144 5.76 17.97 25.98
N GLN A 145 6.03 17.66 27.25
CA GLN A 145 6.05 18.63 28.34
C GLN A 145 7.17 19.68 28.17
N SER A 146 8.37 19.27 27.74
CA SER A 146 9.48 20.21 27.51
C SER A 146 9.25 21.16 26.33
N PHE A 147 8.57 20.68 25.27
CA PHE A 147 8.28 21.49 24.08
C PHE A 147 7.06 22.42 24.26
N PHE A 148 5.95 21.90 24.80
CA PHE A 148 4.71 22.67 24.93
C PHE A 148 4.57 23.42 26.26
N ARG A 149 5.37 23.08 27.28
CA ARG A 149 5.41 23.69 28.62
C ARG A 149 4.00 23.96 29.18
N ASP A 150 3.70 25.20 29.55
CA ASP A 150 2.45 25.65 30.18
C ASP A 150 1.22 25.56 29.27
N LYS A 151 1.41 25.23 27.98
CA LYS A 151 0.33 25.07 27.00
C LYS A 151 -0.17 23.63 26.88
N LEU A 152 0.37 22.69 27.65
CA LEU A 152 0.00 21.27 27.61
C LEU A 152 -1.12 20.95 28.61
N VAL A 153 -2.28 20.55 28.09
CA VAL A 153 -3.45 20.19 28.89
C VAL A 153 -3.76 18.71 28.73
N ILE A 154 -3.51 17.92 29.79
CA ILE A 154 -3.81 16.49 29.82
C ILE A 154 -5.29 16.32 30.17
N ARG A 155 -6.05 15.61 29.33
CA ARG A 155 -7.47 15.31 29.54
C ARG A 155 -7.69 13.80 29.59
N ASN A 156 -8.66 13.37 30.39
CA ASN A 156 -9.01 11.95 30.53
C ASN A 156 -9.90 11.43 29.38
N SER A 157 -10.45 12.33 28.55
CA SER A 157 -11.37 12.05 27.44
C SER A 157 -11.15 13.06 26.28
N PRO A 158 -11.51 12.71 25.02
CA PRO A 158 -11.44 13.66 23.89
C PRO A 158 -12.31 14.90 24.14
N PRO A 159 -11.92 16.09 23.63
CA PRO A 159 -12.68 17.32 23.84
C PRO A 159 -14.12 17.18 23.32
N ALA A 160 -15.10 17.46 24.17
CA ALA A 160 -16.51 17.53 23.79
C ALA A 160 -16.80 18.77 22.94
N HIS A 161 -17.80 18.65 22.08
CA HIS A 161 -18.25 19.67 21.14
C HIS A 161 -18.86 20.87 21.88
N GLU A 162 -18.38 22.10 21.63
CA GLU A 162 -19.09 23.32 22.03
C GLU A 162 -20.09 23.76 20.94
N PRO A 163 -21.19 24.45 21.33
CA PRO A 163 -22.40 24.57 20.53
C PRO A 163 -22.25 25.56 19.37
N LYS A 164 -23.13 25.39 18.38
CA LYS A 164 -23.22 26.17 17.15
C LYS A 164 -23.28 27.69 17.44
N LEU A 165 -22.48 28.45 16.70
CA LEU A 165 -22.56 29.91 16.62
C LEU A 165 -23.83 30.31 15.86
N ASN A 166 -24.99 30.28 16.51
CA ASN A 166 -26.17 30.99 16.02
C ASN A 166 -26.00 32.46 16.43
N VAL A 167 -25.34 33.26 15.58
CA VAL A 167 -25.39 34.72 15.71
C VAL A 167 -26.84 35.13 15.47
N ARG A 168 -27.55 35.56 16.52
CA ARG A 168 -28.85 36.23 16.38
C ARG A 168 -28.62 37.57 15.68
N MET A 169 -28.75 37.60 14.35
CA MET A 169 -28.73 38.84 13.57
C MET A 169 -29.96 39.69 13.93
N LYS A 170 -29.79 41.01 14.09
CA LYS A 170 -30.91 41.93 14.33
C LYS A 170 -31.77 42.06 13.07
N HIS A 171 -33.01 42.56 13.19
CA HIS A 171 -33.98 42.61 12.07
C HIS A 171 -33.54 43.49 10.87
N HIS A 172 -32.51 44.32 11.02
CA HIS A 172 -32.04 45.27 10.01
C HIS A 172 -30.52 45.18 9.72
N GLU A 173 -29.95 43.97 9.77
CA GLU A 173 -28.52 43.74 9.50
C GLU A 173 -28.34 42.78 8.30
N MET A 174 -27.49 43.16 7.35
CA MET A 174 -27.13 42.36 6.17
C MET A 174 -25.61 42.25 6.08
N HIS A 175 -25.11 41.01 5.97
CA HIS A 175 -23.68 40.73 5.82
C HIS A 175 -23.40 40.18 4.43
N ILE A 176 -22.45 40.81 3.73
CA ILE A 176 -21.99 40.41 2.40
C ILE A 176 -20.51 40.03 2.49
N LEU A 177 -20.20 38.76 2.21
CA LEU A 177 -18.85 38.22 2.20
C LEU A 177 -18.41 37.91 0.77
N GLN A 178 -17.39 38.61 0.27
CA GLN A 178 -16.79 38.28 -1.02
C GLN A 178 -15.67 37.26 -0.84
N THR A 179 -15.85 36.08 -1.43
CA THR A 179 -14.84 35.01 -1.41
C THR A 179 -13.76 35.25 -2.46
N ALA A 180 -12.56 34.72 -2.23
CA ALA A 180 -11.43 34.80 -3.17
C ALA A 180 -11.70 34.14 -4.53
N GLY A 181 -12.75 33.32 -4.65
CA GLY A 181 -13.20 32.68 -5.89
C GLY A 181 -14.19 33.49 -6.72
N GLY A 182 -14.50 34.73 -6.32
CA GLY A 182 -15.42 35.60 -7.06
C GLY A 182 -16.91 35.34 -6.78
N GLU A 183 -17.27 34.74 -5.65
CA GLU A 183 -18.66 34.57 -5.21
C GLU A 183 -18.99 35.48 -4.03
N LEU A 184 -20.17 36.09 -4.04
CA LEU A 184 -20.75 36.89 -2.96
C LEU A 184 -21.69 36.02 -2.12
N HIS A 185 -21.39 35.93 -0.82
CA HIS A 185 -22.21 35.25 0.16
C HIS A 185 -23.00 36.29 0.95
N VAL A 186 -24.32 36.26 0.84
CA VAL A 186 -25.24 37.22 1.42
C VAL A 186 -26.06 36.57 2.53
N GLN A 187 -25.98 37.13 3.74
CA GLN A 187 -26.72 36.67 4.90
C GLN A 187 -27.59 37.81 5.46
N LEU A 188 -28.90 37.56 5.55
CA LEU A 188 -29.91 38.43 6.16
C LEU A 188 -30.99 37.59 6.82
N ARG A 189 -31.74 38.20 7.74
CA ARG A 189 -32.90 37.58 8.40
C ARG A 189 -34.09 37.51 7.44
N TYR A 190 -34.89 36.45 7.55
CA TYR A 190 -36.00 36.18 6.63
C TYR A 190 -37.07 37.27 6.69
N THR A 191 -37.19 38.07 5.62
CA THR A 191 -38.28 39.02 5.38
C THR A 191 -38.79 38.79 3.96
N LYS A 192 -40.11 38.65 3.79
CA LYS A 192 -40.73 38.18 2.54
C LYS A 192 -40.38 39.08 1.34
N GLU A 193 -40.40 40.39 1.54
CA GLU A 193 -40.13 41.40 0.51
C GLU A 193 -38.69 41.33 -0.02
N HIS A 194 -37.69 41.29 0.88
CA HIS A 194 -36.28 41.25 0.50
C HIS A 194 -35.86 39.92 -0.13
N ILE A 195 -36.47 38.81 0.28
CA ILE A 195 -36.22 37.51 -0.36
C ILE A 195 -36.80 37.49 -1.78
N GLN A 196 -37.95 38.13 -1.98
CA GLN A 196 -38.56 38.25 -3.30
C GLN A 196 -37.68 39.08 -4.24
N PHE A 197 -37.03 40.14 -3.75
CA PHE A 197 -35.99 40.87 -4.48
C PHE A 197 -34.76 40.01 -4.77
N LEU A 198 -34.25 39.22 -3.80
CA LEU A 198 -33.10 38.34 -4.07
C LEU A 198 -33.39 37.33 -5.19
N HIS A 199 -34.62 36.83 -5.26
CA HIS A 199 -35.05 35.92 -6.32
C HIS A 199 -35.14 36.56 -7.71
N THR A 200 -35.16 37.89 -7.84
CA THR A 200 -35.06 38.56 -9.14
C THR A 200 -33.62 38.62 -9.66
N LEU A 201 -32.63 38.38 -8.80
CA LEU A 201 -31.22 38.40 -9.18
C LEU A 201 -30.80 37.08 -9.87
N PRO A 202 -30.06 37.16 -10.99
CA PRO A 202 -29.66 35.99 -11.76
C PRO A 202 -28.66 35.11 -10.98
N TYR A 203 -28.81 33.79 -11.13
CA TYR A 203 -27.92 32.76 -10.55
C TYR A 203 -27.89 32.67 -9.01
N LEU A 204 -28.95 33.14 -8.34
CA LEU A 204 -29.11 32.99 -6.91
C LEU A 204 -29.21 31.51 -6.49
N ARG A 205 -28.37 31.08 -5.54
CA ARG A 205 -28.46 29.74 -4.94
C ARG A 205 -28.38 29.79 -3.42
N TRP A 206 -29.09 28.90 -2.74
CA TRP A 206 -29.03 28.77 -1.27
C TRP A 206 -27.92 27.82 -0.82
N HIS A 207 -27.03 28.25 0.08
CA HIS A 207 -25.94 27.44 0.60
C HIS A 207 -26.27 26.83 1.98
N LYS A 208 -26.82 25.60 1.98
CA LYS A 208 -27.35 24.90 3.17
C LYS A 208 -26.42 24.84 4.38
N LYS A 209 -25.10 24.67 4.20
CA LYS A 209 -24.14 24.55 5.31
C LYS A 209 -23.80 25.89 6.00
N LYS A 210 -23.92 27.00 5.28
CA LYS A 210 -23.60 28.35 5.78
C LYS A 210 -24.85 29.19 6.06
N GLN A 211 -26.03 28.68 5.67
CA GLN A 211 -27.32 29.38 5.78
C GLN A 211 -27.29 30.79 5.18
N CYS A 212 -26.71 30.92 3.99
CA CYS A 212 -26.60 32.18 3.26
C CYS A 212 -26.95 31.99 1.78
N TRP A 213 -27.37 33.07 1.14
CA TRP A 213 -27.54 33.15 -0.31
C TRP A 213 -26.18 33.34 -0.97
N VAL A 214 -25.99 32.74 -2.14
CA VAL A 214 -24.74 32.85 -2.91
C VAL A 214 -25.07 33.31 -4.31
N LEU A 215 -24.33 34.30 -4.79
CA LEU A 215 -24.43 34.90 -6.11
C LEU A 215 -23.03 35.17 -6.66
N PRO A 216 -22.83 35.16 -8.00
CA PRO A 216 -21.56 35.55 -8.60
C PRO A 216 -21.26 37.03 -8.31
N HIS A 217 -20.00 37.36 -8.07
CA HIS A 217 -19.56 38.73 -7.88
C HIS A 217 -19.65 39.51 -9.19
N SER A 218 -20.50 40.53 -9.21
CA SER A 218 -20.59 41.53 -10.27
C SER A 218 -20.80 42.89 -9.61
N GLU A 219 -20.14 43.93 -10.12
CA GLU A 219 -20.28 45.29 -9.59
C GLU A 219 -21.72 45.79 -9.69
N VAL A 220 -22.44 45.40 -10.75
CA VAL A 220 -23.84 45.79 -10.96
C VAL A 220 -24.71 45.19 -9.85
N ILE A 221 -24.57 43.88 -9.60
CA ILE A 221 -25.35 43.16 -8.58
C ILE A 221 -25.01 43.68 -7.17
N LEU A 222 -23.75 44.02 -6.91
CA LEU A 222 -23.34 44.58 -5.62
C LEU A 222 -23.91 45.99 -5.40
N ARG A 223 -23.98 46.83 -6.44
CA ARG A 223 -24.65 48.14 -6.37
C ARG A 223 -26.16 48.01 -6.18
N ASP A 224 -26.82 47.08 -6.88
CA ASP A 224 -28.25 46.83 -6.75
C ASP A 224 -28.61 46.35 -5.34
N LEU A 225 -27.82 45.40 -4.79
CA LEU A 225 -27.95 44.94 -3.41
C LEU A 225 -27.72 46.09 -2.41
N GLN A 226 -26.70 46.92 -2.61
CA GLN A 226 -26.44 48.03 -1.69
C GLN A 226 -27.53 49.11 -1.76
N THR A 227 -28.08 49.38 -2.94
CA THR A 227 -29.09 50.43 -3.13
C THR A 227 -30.43 50.00 -2.53
N HIS A 228 -30.93 48.81 -2.90
CA HIS A 228 -32.21 48.29 -2.40
C HIS A 228 -32.21 48.17 -0.87
N PHE A 229 -31.15 47.61 -0.27
CA PHE A 229 -31.12 47.41 1.18
C PHE A 229 -30.80 48.70 1.97
N LYS A 230 -30.13 49.70 1.38
CA LYS A 230 -29.98 51.03 2.02
C LYS A 230 -31.30 51.80 2.08
N GLU A 231 -32.11 51.76 1.03
CA GLU A 231 -33.43 52.42 1.00
C GLU A 231 -34.38 51.86 2.08
N HIS A 232 -34.22 50.57 2.40
CA HIS A 232 -34.97 49.90 3.47
C HIS A 232 -34.29 49.96 4.86
N HIS A 233 -33.34 50.89 5.07
CA HIS A 233 -32.67 51.16 6.35
C HIS A 233 -31.86 49.99 6.96
N PHE A 234 -31.33 49.07 6.13
CA PHE A 234 -30.44 48.01 6.63
C PHE A 234 -29.01 48.51 6.83
N GLN A 235 -28.36 48.06 7.92
CA GLN A 235 -26.93 48.19 8.11
C GLN A 235 -26.21 47.09 7.31
N ILE A 236 -25.50 47.48 6.25
CA ILE A 236 -24.77 46.57 5.36
C ILE A 236 -23.31 46.51 5.80
N THR A 237 -22.84 45.32 6.18
CA THR A 237 -21.41 45.05 6.43
C THR A 237 -20.85 44.25 5.27
N TYR A 238 -19.88 44.83 4.56
CA TYR A 238 -19.18 44.18 3.45
C TYR A 238 -17.76 43.81 3.86
N GLU A 239 -17.42 42.53 3.77
CA GLU A 239 -16.10 41.99 4.10
C GLU A 239 -15.53 41.22 2.90
N GLN A 240 -14.29 41.54 2.51
CA GLN A 240 -13.58 40.87 1.42
C GLN A 240 -12.57 39.86 1.98
N GLU A 241 -12.68 38.61 1.54
CA GLU A 241 -11.77 37.55 1.95
C GLU A 241 -10.42 37.69 1.23
N ILE A 242 -9.38 38.14 1.95
CA ILE A 242 -8.01 38.20 1.40
C ILE A 242 -7.53 36.76 1.15
N ALA A 243 -7.21 36.44 -0.10
CA ALA A 243 -6.70 35.13 -0.50
C ALA A 243 -5.44 34.81 0.30
N LYS A 244 -5.51 33.84 1.22
CA LYS A 244 -4.33 33.27 1.87
C LYS A 244 -3.52 32.51 0.83
N VAL A 245 -2.55 33.18 0.20
CA VAL A 245 -1.46 32.50 -0.49
C VAL A 245 -0.77 31.65 0.56
N LYS A 246 -0.89 30.33 0.46
CA LYS A 246 -0.06 29.42 1.26
C LYS A 246 1.38 29.61 0.78
N PRO A 247 2.33 30.06 1.62
CA PRO A 247 3.72 29.89 1.27
C PRO A 247 3.97 28.38 1.14
N SER A 248 4.47 27.95 -0.02
CA SER A 248 4.93 26.57 -0.19
C SER A 248 6.25 26.43 0.55
N ILE A 249 6.19 26.12 1.84
CA ILE A 249 7.37 25.66 2.57
C ILE A 249 7.59 24.20 2.15
N SER A 250 8.49 24.00 1.19
CA SER A 250 9.00 22.66 0.87
C SER A 250 9.89 22.21 2.03
N PHE A 251 9.40 21.26 2.83
CA PHE A 251 10.30 20.46 3.64
C PHE A 251 11.14 19.62 2.67
N THR A 252 12.38 20.03 2.42
CA THR A 252 13.38 19.15 1.82
C THR A 252 14.03 18.39 2.98
N PRO A 253 13.69 17.10 3.22
CA PRO A 253 14.74 16.25 3.77
C PRO A 253 15.92 16.40 2.80
N LYS A 254 17.17 16.41 3.29
CA LYS A 254 18.36 16.32 2.41
C LYS A 254 18.33 14.95 1.72
N PHE A 255 17.39 14.79 0.80
CA PHE A 255 17.09 13.59 0.07
C PHE A 255 18.05 13.61 -1.10
N ARG A 256 19.08 12.79 -0.98
CA ARG A 256 20.08 12.69 -2.01
C ARG A 256 19.46 11.92 -3.15
N GLU A 257 19.48 12.53 -4.33
CA GLU A 257 19.25 11.83 -5.58
C GLU A 257 20.49 11.00 -5.92
N CYS A 258 20.31 9.99 -6.76
CA CYS A 258 21.47 9.25 -7.28
C CYS A 258 22.37 10.19 -8.08
N PRO A 259 23.71 10.10 -7.91
CA PRO A 259 24.66 10.87 -8.72
C PRO A 259 24.44 10.65 -10.22
N SER A 260 24.56 11.70 -11.04
CA SER A 260 24.45 11.61 -12.50
C SER A 260 25.44 10.60 -13.09
N SER A 261 26.66 10.57 -12.54
CA SER A 261 27.72 9.61 -12.89
C SER A 261 27.30 8.15 -12.76
N TYR A 262 26.43 7.81 -11.80
CA TYR A 262 25.89 6.45 -11.66
C TYR A 262 24.96 6.09 -12.82
N ARG A 263 24.06 7.01 -13.18
CA ARG A 263 23.14 6.82 -14.31
C ARG A 263 23.90 6.76 -15.63
N GLU A 264 24.85 7.67 -15.84
CA GLU A 264 25.70 7.70 -17.03
C GLU A 264 26.47 6.40 -17.20
N LYS A 265 27.10 5.88 -16.14
CA LYS A 265 27.83 4.62 -16.21
C LYS A 265 26.92 3.42 -16.54
N LEU A 266 25.72 3.38 -15.97
CA LEU A 266 24.73 2.37 -16.31
C LEU A 266 24.30 2.44 -17.78
N THR A 267 24.12 3.65 -18.31
CA THR A 267 23.79 3.89 -19.72
C THR A 267 24.94 3.49 -20.65
N ILE A 268 26.19 3.87 -20.33
CA ILE A 268 27.39 3.50 -21.10
C ILE A 268 27.53 1.98 -21.19
N LYS A 269 27.26 1.27 -20.08
CA LYS A 269 27.27 -0.20 -20.04
C LYS A 269 26.03 -0.86 -20.65
N ARG A 270 25.10 -0.09 -21.22
CA ARG A 270 23.87 -0.56 -21.88
C ARG A 270 23.00 -1.45 -20.99
N TYR A 271 22.88 -1.11 -19.71
CA TYR A 271 21.92 -1.78 -18.83
C TYR A 271 20.49 -1.51 -19.29
N SER A 272 19.58 -2.46 -19.05
CA SER A 272 18.17 -2.28 -19.42
C SER A 272 17.51 -1.20 -18.55
N PRO A 273 16.48 -0.49 -19.04
CA PRO A 273 15.79 0.55 -18.28
C PRO A 273 15.23 0.06 -16.94
N SER A 274 14.78 -1.20 -16.89
CA SER A 274 14.28 -1.82 -15.66
C SER A 274 15.40 -2.07 -14.66
N THR A 275 16.55 -2.60 -15.09
CA THR A 275 17.71 -2.79 -14.21
C THR A 275 18.27 -1.46 -13.73
N MET A 276 18.35 -0.46 -14.60
CA MET A 276 18.74 0.90 -14.23
C MET A 276 17.85 1.45 -13.11
N LYS A 277 16.52 1.37 -13.29
CA LYS A 277 15.56 1.84 -12.30
C LYS A 277 15.69 1.10 -10.97
N THR A 278 15.84 -0.23 -11.00
CA THR A 278 16.04 -1.03 -9.78
C THR A 278 17.33 -0.62 -9.06
N TYR A 279 18.44 -0.54 -9.78
CA TYR A 279 19.74 -0.20 -9.21
C TYR A 279 19.74 1.22 -8.63
N MET A 280 19.20 2.19 -9.36
CA MET A 280 19.02 3.55 -8.88
C MET A 280 18.14 3.58 -7.62
N ASN A 281 17.01 2.89 -7.59
CA ASN A 281 16.14 2.88 -6.41
C ASN A 281 16.80 2.25 -5.19
N CYS A 282 17.49 1.11 -5.36
CA CYS A 282 18.23 0.47 -4.28
C CYS A 282 19.36 1.39 -3.77
N PHE A 283 20.16 1.95 -4.67
CA PHE A 283 21.23 2.86 -4.30
C PHE A 283 20.69 4.12 -3.62
N LYS A 284 19.58 4.67 -4.12
CA LYS A 284 18.88 5.80 -3.52
C LYS A 284 18.41 5.52 -2.10
N GLU A 285 17.92 4.32 -1.82
CA GLU A 285 17.55 3.92 -0.46
C GLU A 285 18.78 3.89 0.46
N PHE A 286 19.90 3.37 -0.02
CA PHE A 286 21.16 3.30 0.72
C PHE A 286 21.75 4.68 1.04
N ILE A 287 21.86 5.57 0.05
CA ILE A 287 22.44 6.92 0.26
C ILE A 287 21.59 7.78 1.21
N ASN A 288 20.29 7.54 1.26
CA ASN A 288 19.39 8.26 2.15
C ASN A 288 19.34 7.67 3.57
N HIS A 289 19.73 6.41 3.74
CA HIS A 289 19.97 5.84 5.06
C HIS A 289 21.17 6.55 5.74
N TYR A 290 22.24 6.83 4.99
CA TYR A 290 23.40 7.61 5.43
C TYR A 290 23.36 9.06 4.93
N SER A 291 22.23 9.75 5.09
CA SER A 291 22.00 11.10 4.54
C SER A 291 22.96 12.18 5.07
N THR A 292 23.63 11.94 6.20
CA THR A 292 24.59 12.85 6.85
C THR A 292 26.05 12.59 6.50
N VAL A 293 26.39 11.40 5.96
CA VAL A 293 27.76 10.97 5.67
C VAL A 293 28.04 11.15 4.18
N GLU A 294 29.23 11.61 3.78
CA GLU A 294 29.58 11.67 2.37
C GLU A 294 29.75 10.27 1.76
N LEU A 295 29.43 10.12 0.47
CA LEU A 295 29.47 8.80 -0.18
C LEU A 295 30.88 8.18 -0.24
N LEU A 296 31.92 9.00 -0.17
CA LEU A 296 33.31 8.55 -0.19
C LEU A 296 33.76 8.00 1.18
N ASP A 297 33.13 8.48 2.26
CA ASP A 297 33.48 8.21 3.65
C ASP A 297 32.71 7.04 4.26
N ILE A 298 31.74 6.47 3.53
CA ILE A 298 30.98 5.32 4.02
C ILE A 298 31.92 4.11 4.12
N SER A 299 32.11 3.63 5.36
CA SER A 299 33.01 2.51 5.65
C SER A 299 32.38 1.16 5.30
N GLU A 300 33.20 0.13 5.21
CA GLU A 300 32.73 -1.24 4.97
C GLU A 300 31.84 -1.76 6.10
N ASP A 301 32.14 -1.39 7.34
CA ASP A 301 31.33 -1.77 8.49
C ASP A 301 29.96 -1.10 8.47
N GLN A 302 29.86 0.14 7.97
CA GLN A 302 28.56 0.77 7.74
C GLN A 302 27.78 0.03 6.65
N ILE A 303 28.42 -0.42 5.58
CA ILE A 303 27.73 -1.24 4.57
C ILE A 303 27.22 -2.56 5.19
N LYS A 304 28.02 -3.23 6.04
CA LYS A 304 27.58 -4.44 6.75
C LYS A 304 26.42 -4.16 7.71
N GLN A 305 26.49 -3.09 8.50
CA GLN A 305 25.42 -2.66 9.40
C GLN A 305 24.13 -2.37 8.63
N TYR A 306 24.23 -1.75 7.45
CA TYR A 306 23.07 -1.54 6.60
C TYR A 306 22.49 -2.85 6.08
N MET A 307 23.32 -3.84 5.72
CA MET A 307 22.83 -5.16 5.34
C MET A 307 22.12 -5.87 6.50
N LEU A 308 22.65 -5.76 7.72
CA LEU A 308 22.02 -6.29 8.93
C LEU A 308 20.66 -5.61 9.17
N TYR A 309 20.61 -4.29 9.10
CA TYR A 309 19.36 -3.52 9.17
C TYR A 309 18.31 -3.97 8.14
N LEU A 310 18.73 -4.26 6.91
CA LEU A 310 17.82 -4.77 5.88
C LEU A 310 17.23 -6.14 6.24
N VAL A 311 18.01 -7.02 6.88
CA VAL A 311 17.61 -8.38 7.25
C VAL A 311 16.80 -8.39 8.55
N GLU A 312 17.24 -7.70 9.59
CA GLU A 312 16.65 -7.74 10.93
C GLU A 312 15.43 -6.83 11.06
N ASP A 313 15.58 -5.55 10.71
CA ASP A 313 14.53 -4.54 10.86
C ASP A 313 13.54 -4.57 9.69
N LYS A 314 14.05 -4.52 8.45
CA LYS A 314 13.20 -4.49 7.25
C LYS A 314 12.72 -5.86 6.78
N LYS A 315 13.34 -6.94 7.25
CA LYS A 315 12.98 -8.33 6.89
C LYS A 315 12.89 -8.54 5.38
N VAL A 316 13.84 -7.99 4.63
CA VAL A 316 13.82 -8.06 3.16
C VAL A 316 14.11 -9.47 2.67
N SER A 317 13.63 -9.80 1.47
CA SER A 317 13.96 -11.08 0.82
C SER A 317 15.44 -11.17 0.42
N SER A 318 15.98 -12.39 0.36
CA SER A 318 17.34 -12.67 -0.13
C SER A 318 17.61 -12.13 -1.54
N SER A 319 16.58 -12.11 -2.41
CA SER A 319 16.67 -11.51 -3.75
C SER A 319 16.85 -9.99 -3.70
N TYR A 320 16.12 -9.32 -2.80
CA TYR A 320 16.23 -7.88 -2.61
C TYR A 320 17.59 -7.50 -2.03
N GLN A 321 18.05 -8.24 -1.01
CA GLN A 321 19.39 -8.08 -0.44
C GLN A 321 20.47 -8.20 -1.52
N ASN A 322 20.40 -9.22 -2.38
CA ASN A 322 21.34 -9.37 -3.50
C ASN A 322 21.28 -8.22 -4.51
N GLN A 323 20.09 -7.68 -4.80
CA GLN A 323 19.94 -6.51 -5.67
C GLN A 323 20.58 -5.27 -5.04
N MET A 324 20.36 -5.05 -3.74
CA MET A 324 20.97 -3.96 -2.98
C MET A 324 22.50 -4.05 -2.99
N ILE A 325 23.06 -5.23 -2.66
CA ILE A 325 24.51 -5.46 -2.68
C ILE A 325 25.10 -5.13 -4.05
N ASN A 326 24.47 -5.60 -5.14
CA ASN A 326 24.96 -5.33 -6.49
C ASN A 326 24.83 -3.85 -6.87
N ALA A 327 23.77 -3.16 -6.44
CA ALA A 327 23.58 -1.74 -6.71
C ALA A 327 24.66 -0.88 -6.01
N ILE A 328 24.99 -1.20 -4.76
CA ILE A 328 26.05 -0.54 -3.98
C ILE A 328 27.42 -0.84 -4.59
N LYS A 329 27.71 -2.12 -4.90
CA LYS A 329 28.96 -2.53 -5.56
C LYS A 329 29.17 -1.81 -6.89
N PHE A 330 28.11 -1.67 -7.68
CA PHE A 330 28.21 -0.97 -8.96
C PHE A 330 28.72 0.47 -8.79
N TYR A 331 28.29 1.20 -7.76
CA TYR A 331 28.78 2.56 -7.52
C TYR A 331 30.27 2.56 -7.17
N TYR A 332 30.66 1.81 -6.14
CA TYR A 332 32.04 1.83 -5.64
C TYR A 332 33.05 1.24 -6.62
N GLU A 333 32.71 0.14 -7.29
CA GLU A 333 33.62 -0.53 -8.22
C GLU A 333 33.61 0.10 -9.62
N GLN A 334 32.44 0.47 -10.15
CA GLN A 334 32.31 0.83 -11.57
C GLN A 334 32.21 2.33 -11.82
N VAL A 335 31.70 3.10 -10.85
CA VAL A 335 31.58 4.57 -10.96
C VAL A 335 32.79 5.25 -10.36
N LEU A 336 33.20 4.87 -9.15
CA LEU A 336 34.37 5.43 -8.47
C LEU A 336 35.71 4.75 -8.83
N GLY A 337 35.66 3.59 -9.48
CA GLY A 337 36.88 2.88 -9.92
C GLY A 337 37.75 2.35 -8.78
N LYS A 338 37.21 2.22 -7.55
CA LYS A 338 37.95 1.61 -6.43
C LYS A 338 38.20 0.12 -6.74
N GLU A 339 39.31 -0.42 -6.23
CA GLU A 339 39.61 -1.85 -6.34
C GLU A 339 38.46 -2.72 -5.85
N ARG A 340 38.34 -3.94 -6.38
CA ARG A 340 37.31 -4.92 -5.98
C ARG A 340 37.52 -5.30 -4.51
N LYS A 341 37.04 -4.48 -3.59
CA LYS A 341 37.04 -4.81 -2.18
C LYS A 341 36.03 -5.93 -1.99
N PHE A 342 36.53 -7.12 -1.66
CA PHE A 342 35.71 -8.26 -1.34
C PHE A 342 34.95 -7.94 -0.05
N TYR A 343 33.76 -7.37 -0.20
CA TYR A 343 32.80 -7.29 0.88
C TYR A 343 32.48 -8.73 1.29
N TYR A 344 33.00 -9.17 2.43
CA TYR A 344 32.54 -10.36 3.16
C TYR A 344 31.14 -10.10 3.72
N ILE A 345 30.21 -9.77 2.83
CA ILE A 345 28.78 -9.84 3.12
C ILE A 345 28.42 -11.26 2.74
N ASP A 346 28.23 -12.10 3.76
CA ASP A 346 27.73 -13.44 3.58
C ASP A 346 26.46 -13.37 2.74
N ARG A 347 26.54 -13.96 1.54
CA ARG A 347 25.42 -13.93 0.63
C ARG A 347 24.35 -14.85 1.19
N PRO A 348 23.07 -14.42 1.17
CA PRO A 348 22.00 -15.30 1.59
C PRO A 348 22.02 -16.54 0.71
N PHE A 349 21.89 -17.72 1.32
CA PHE A 349 21.70 -18.96 0.58
C PHE A 349 20.53 -18.81 -0.39
N LYS A 350 20.77 -19.18 -1.65
CA LYS A 350 19.73 -19.13 -2.66
C LYS A 350 18.80 -20.32 -2.44
N GLU A 351 17.66 -20.08 -1.79
CA GLU A 351 16.58 -21.08 -1.71
C GLU A 351 16.23 -21.57 -3.13
N GLN A 352 16.48 -22.84 -3.43
CA GLN A 352 16.06 -23.46 -4.68
C GLN A 352 14.66 -24.04 -4.49
N LYS A 353 13.63 -23.24 -4.77
CA LYS A 353 12.25 -23.73 -4.81
C LYS A 353 12.02 -24.46 -6.13
N LEU A 354 11.45 -25.66 -6.05
CA LEU A 354 11.00 -26.36 -7.24
C LEU A 354 9.98 -25.48 -7.99
N PRO A 355 10.10 -25.33 -9.32
CA PRO A 355 9.13 -24.57 -10.09
C PRO A 355 7.74 -25.15 -9.91
N SER A 356 6.74 -24.30 -9.65
CA SER A 356 5.36 -24.72 -9.82
C SER A 356 5.09 -24.93 -11.31
N VAL A 357 4.56 -26.10 -11.65
CA VAL A 357 4.15 -26.46 -13.02
C VAL A 357 2.63 -26.66 -13.03
N LEU A 358 1.98 -26.06 -14.03
CA LEU A 358 0.58 -26.29 -14.36
C LEU A 358 0.46 -27.55 -15.21
N ASN A 359 -0.50 -28.42 -14.89
CA ASN A 359 -0.80 -29.57 -15.73
C ASN A 359 -1.61 -29.15 -16.97
N VAL A 360 -1.71 -30.04 -17.96
CA VAL A 360 -2.37 -29.77 -19.25
C VAL A 360 -3.83 -29.34 -19.05
N GLU A 361 -4.56 -29.98 -18.14
CA GLU A 361 -5.96 -29.64 -17.87
C GLU A 361 -6.13 -28.27 -17.18
N GLU A 362 -5.24 -27.89 -16.27
CA GLU A 362 -5.19 -26.56 -15.68
C GLU A 362 -4.94 -25.50 -16.75
N VAL A 363 -3.99 -25.75 -17.67
CA VAL A 363 -3.72 -24.84 -18.80
C VAL A 363 -4.94 -24.71 -19.70
N LYS A 364 -5.60 -25.82 -20.04
CA LYS A 364 -6.84 -25.84 -20.84
C LYS A 364 -7.95 -25.02 -20.18
N ARG A 365 -8.17 -25.21 -18.87
CA ARG A 365 -9.14 -24.40 -18.10
C ARG A 365 -8.79 -22.93 -18.09
N ILE A 366 -7.52 -22.56 -17.89
CA ILE A 366 -7.11 -21.14 -17.90
C ILE A 366 -7.42 -20.50 -19.27
N ILE A 367 -7.05 -21.17 -20.37
CA ILE A 367 -7.23 -20.64 -21.72
C ILE A 367 -8.73 -20.54 -22.07
N SER A 368 -9.57 -21.45 -21.60
CA SER A 368 -11.01 -21.41 -21.87
C SER A 368 -11.74 -20.25 -21.20
N GLN A 369 -11.20 -19.72 -20.09
CA GLN A 369 -11.77 -18.55 -19.39
C GLN A 369 -11.44 -17.20 -20.07
N ILE A 370 -10.66 -17.20 -21.14
CA ILE A 370 -10.26 -15.99 -21.86
C ILE A 370 -11.14 -15.82 -23.09
N GLU A 371 -12.13 -14.92 -22.99
CA GLU A 371 -13.08 -14.62 -24.05
C GLU A 371 -12.48 -13.73 -25.15
N ASN A 372 -11.67 -12.74 -24.77
CA ASN A 372 -11.07 -11.83 -25.74
C ASN A 372 -10.03 -12.56 -26.62
N LEU A 373 -10.25 -12.56 -27.93
CA LEU A 373 -9.40 -13.26 -28.91
C LEU A 373 -7.93 -12.82 -28.86
N LYS A 374 -7.66 -11.51 -28.77
CA LYS A 374 -6.28 -10.97 -28.66
C LYS A 374 -5.60 -11.53 -27.41
N HIS A 375 -6.28 -11.49 -26.26
CA HIS A 375 -5.76 -12.00 -24.99
C HIS A 375 -5.53 -13.51 -25.04
N LYS A 376 -6.45 -14.25 -25.66
CA LYS A 376 -6.36 -15.70 -25.82
C LYS A 376 -5.14 -16.07 -26.67
N CYS A 377 -4.92 -15.38 -27.78
CA CYS A 377 -3.74 -15.55 -28.64
C CYS A 377 -2.44 -15.30 -27.86
N MET A 378 -2.37 -14.23 -27.07
CA MET A 378 -1.19 -13.91 -26.26
C MET A 378 -0.82 -15.04 -25.28
N ILE A 379 -1.79 -15.58 -24.54
CA ILE A 379 -1.53 -16.66 -23.57
C ILE A 379 -1.21 -17.98 -24.29
N LEU A 380 -1.90 -18.28 -25.39
CA LEU A 380 -1.61 -19.44 -26.23
C LEU A 380 -0.18 -19.41 -26.78
N MET A 381 0.30 -18.25 -27.25
CA MET A 381 1.67 -18.06 -27.73
C MET A 381 2.70 -18.26 -26.61
N LEU A 382 2.46 -17.70 -25.42
CA LEU A 382 3.37 -17.89 -24.28
C LEU A 382 3.53 -19.36 -23.90
N TYR A 383 2.43 -20.12 -23.92
CA TYR A 383 2.45 -21.56 -23.61
C TYR A 383 3.02 -22.40 -24.75
N SER A 384 2.60 -22.20 -26.00
CA SER A 384 2.99 -23.08 -27.12
C SER A 384 4.39 -22.85 -27.66
N ALA A 385 4.92 -21.63 -27.54
CA ALA A 385 6.23 -21.25 -28.07
C ALA A 385 7.27 -20.99 -26.96
N GLY A 386 6.87 -21.14 -25.68
CA GLY A 386 7.74 -20.94 -24.53
C GLY A 386 8.31 -19.52 -24.40
N LEU A 387 7.61 -18.50 -24.90
CA LEU A 387 8.11 -17.12 -24.96
C LEU A 387 8.20 -16.48 -23.57
N ARG A 388 9.16 -15.57 -23.36
CA ARG A 388 9.13 -14.63 -22.23
C ARG A 388 8.10 -13.54 -22.53
N ILE A 389 7.56 -12.94 -21.49
CA ILE A 389 6.62 -11.82 -21.66
C ILE A 389 7.23 -10.65 -22.47
N SER A 390 8.51 -10.34 -22.23
CA SER A 390 9.22 -9.31 -22.98
C SER A 390 9.43 -9.69 -24.44
N GLU A 391 9.51 -10.98 -24.75
CA GLU A 391 9.66 -11.46 -26.14
C GLU A 391 8.30 -11.38 -26.85
N LEU A 392 7.21 -11.75 -26.17
CA LEU A 392 5.85 -11.66 -26.72
C LEU A 392 5.46 -10.22 -27.11
N ILE A 393 5.66 -9.25 -26.20
CA ILE A 393 5.19 -7.87 -26.43
C ILE A 393 5.98 -7.12 -27.50
N HIS A 394 7.21 -7.56 -27.81
CA HIS A 394 8.05 -6.96 -28.85
C HIS A 394 8.08 -7.78 -30.14
N LEU A 395 7.32 -8.89 -30.19
CA LEU A 395 7.23 -9.74 -31.38
C LEU A 395 6.55 -8.97 -32.51
N LYS A 396 7.16 -8.94 -33.70
CA LYS A 396 6.60 -8.27 -34.88
C LYS A 396 5.84 -9.27 -35.76
N ILE A 397 4.98 -8.75 -36.63
CA ILE A 397 4.23 -9.57 -37.58
C ILE A 397 5.20 -10.36 -38.50
N ALA A 398 6.27 -9.69 -38.96
CA ALA A 398 7.29 -10.27 -39.82
C ALA A 398 8.15 -11.36 -39.15
N ASP A 399 8.05 -11.53 -37.83
CA ASP A 399 8.78 -12.56 -37.10
C ASP A 399 8.05 -13.92 -37.13
N ILE A 400 6.82 -13.97 -37.66
CA ILE A 400 6.03 -15.21 -37.78
C ILE A 400 6.24 -15.80 -39.18
N ASP A 401 6.91 -16.96 -39.25
CA ASP A 401 7.01 -17.76 -40.47
C ASP A 401 5.94 -18.86 -40.43
N SER A 402 4.79 -18.58 -41.03
CA SER A 402 3.68 -19.54 -41.11
C SER A 402 3.92 -20.67 -42.13
N LYS A 403 4.92 -20.57 -43.01
CA LYS A 403 5.24 -21.63 -43.98
C LYS A 403 6.10 -22.70 -43.32
N ARG A 404 7.07 -22.28 -42.50
CA ARG A 404 7.96 -23.19 -41.76
C ARG A 404 7.45 -23.51 -40.36
N MET A 405 6.34 -22.91 -39.93
CA MET A 405 5.81 -23.02 -38.57
C MET A 405 6.85 -22.64 -37.50
N LEU A 406 7.54 -21.52 -37.73
CA LEU A 406 8.58 -21.00 -36.84
C LEU A 406 8.30 -19.56 -36.43
N ILE A 407 8.82 -19.18 -35.27
CA ILE A 407 8.79 -17.81 -34.75
C ILE A 407 10.22 -17.36 -34.52
N HIS A 408 10.59 -16.24 -35.14
CA HIS A 408 11.89 -15.61 -34.97
C HIS A 408 11.88 -14.65 -33.78
N VAL A 409 12.45 -15.06 -32.65
CA VAL A 409 12.56 -14.23 -31.46
C VAL A 409 13.84 -13.43 -31.53
N LYS A 410 13.73 -12.18 -31.98
CA LYS A 410 14.84 -11.22 -32.03
C LYS A 410 15.13 -10.62 -30.66
N SER A 411 16.41 -10.33 -30.39
CA SER A 411 16.84 -9.64 -29.16
C SER A 411 16.44 -10.35 -27.86
N ALA A 412 16.53 -11.69 -27.79
CA ALA A 412 16.36 -12.40 -26.52
C ALA A 412 17.48 -12.01 -25.53
N LYS A 413 17.25 -12.26 -24.23
CA LYS A 413 18.17 -11.91 -23.12
C LYS A 413 19.64 -12.11 -23.52
N GLY A 414 20.41 -11.02 -23.59
CA GLY A 414 21.80 -11.01 -24.03
C GLY A 414 22.02 -10.68 -25.51
N GLN A 415 21.02 -10.12 -26.20
CA GLN A 415 21.06 -9.77 -27.63
C GLN A 415 21.31 -10.98 -28.54
N LYS A 416 20.76 -12.15 -28.17
CA LYS A 416 20.85 -13.36 -28.99
C LYS A 416 19.50 -13.64 -29.62
N ASP A 417 19.51 -13.89 -30.92
CA ASP A 417 18.32 -14.31 -31.64
C ASP A 417 18.13 -15.82 -31.48
N ARG A 418 16.87 -16.27 -31.49
CA ARG A 418 16.55 -17.69 -31.54
C ARG A 418 15.27 -17.95 -32.31
N MET A 419 15.16 -19.18 -32.82
CA MET A 419 13.92 -19.68 -33.39
C MET A 419 13.18 -20.53 -32.35
N THR A 420 11.85 -20.42 -32.33
CA THR A 420 10.97 -21.31 -31.57
C THR A 420 9.82 -21.80 -32.45
N LEU A 421 9.05 -22.75 -31.93
CA LEU A 421 7.96 -23.42 -32.63
C LEU A 421 6.73 -22.52 -32.72
N LEU A 422 6.04 -22.54 -33.87
CA LEU A 422 4.68 -22.03 -34.00
C LEU A 422 3.71 -23.21 -33.97
N SER A 423 2.74 -23.20 -33.07
CA SER A 423 1.68 -24.22 -33.06
C SER A 423 0.66 -23.95 -34.17
N GLU A 424 0.28 -24.99 -34.90
CA GLU A 424 -0.78 -24.94 -35.92
C GLU A 424 -2.10 -24.42 -35.36
N LYS A 425 -2.48 -24.86 -34.16
CA LYS A 425 -3.69 -24.39 -33.47
C LYS A 425 -3.62 -22.89 -33.22
N VAL A 426 -2.45 -22.39 -32.81
CA VAL A 426 -2.26 -20.96 -32.54
C VAL A 426 -2.25 -20.15 -33.82
N LEU A 427 -1.71 -20.68 -34.92
CA LEU A 427 -1.76 -20.03 -36.22
C LEU A 427 -3.20 -19.77 -36.68
N VAL A 428 -4.13 -20.71 -36.45
CA VAL A 428 -5.57 -20.49 -36.75
C VAL A 428 -6.11 -19.29 -35.97
N TYR A 429 -5.91 -19.25 -34.65
CA TYR A 429 -6.33 -18.11 -33.83
C TYR A 429 -5.64 -16.79 -34.23
N LEU A 430 -4.36 -16.85 -34.63
CA LEU A 430 -3.62 -15.68 -35.10
C LEU A 430 -4.17 -15.13 -36.41
N ARG A 431 -4.65 -15.98 -37.32
CA ARG A 431 -5.31 -15.54 -38.56
C ARG A 431 -6.61 -14.81 -38.26
N ASP A 432 -7.46 -15.37 -37.41
CA ASP A 432 -8.71 -14.72 -36.98
C ASP A 432 -8.42 -13.38 -36.28
N TYR A 433 -7.41 -13.37 -35.42
CA TYR A 433 -6.93 -12.17 -34.73
C TYR A 433 -6.45 -11.10 -35.73
N PHE A 434 -5.66 -11.49 -36.73
CA PHE A 434 -5.12 -10.58 -37.72
C PHE A 434 -6.22 -9.91 -38.55
N LEU A 435 -7.23 -10.69 -38.97
CA LEU A 435 -8.38 -10.18 -39.71
C LEU A 435 -9.22 -9.17 -38.89
N MET A 436 -9.41 -9.45 -37.60
CA MET A 436 -10.24 -8.62 -36.72
C MET A 436 -9.53 -7.34 -36.23
N TYR A 437 -8.26 -7.44 -35.83
CA TYR A 437 -7.55 -6.34 -35.17
C TYR A 437 -6.59 -5.58 -36.10
N LYS A 438 -6.19 -6.16 -37.24
CA LYS A 438 -5.34 -5.55 -38.27
C LYS A 438 -4.12 -4.80 -37.68
N PRO A 439 -3.24 -5.51 -36.93
CA PRO A 439 -2.04 -4.89 -36.36
C PRO A 439 -1.10 -4.38 -37.46
N ARG A 440 -0.31 -3.34 -37.17
CA ARG A 440 0.56 -2.69 -38.17
C ARG A 440 2.04 -3.03 -38.02
N GLU A 441 2.57 -2.98 -36.80
CA GLU A 441 4.00 -3.20 -36.52
C GLU A 441 4.21 -4.42 -35.64
N TYR A 442 3.68 -4.37 -34.42
CA TYR A 442 3.80 -5.43 -33.44
C TYR A 442 2.72 -6.48 -33.67
N LEU A 443 3.01 -7.75 -33.41
CA LEU A 443 1.99 -8.80 -33.48
C LEU A 443 0.84 -8.50 -32.53
N PHE A 444 1.12 -7.96 -31.35
CA PHE A 444 0.10 -7.52 -30.40
C PHE A 444 0.29 -6.05 -30.04
N GLU A 445 -0.66 -5.22 -30.46
CA GLU A 445 -0.63 -3.77 -30.21
C GLU A 445 -1.55 -3.34 -29.06
N GLY A 446 -1.08 -2.34 -28.32
CA GLY A 446 -1.85 -1.62 -27.30
C GLY A 446 -3.02 -0.81 -27.89
N GLN A 447 -3.87 -0.26 -27.03
CA GLN A 447 -5.06 0.50 -27.47
C GLN A 447 -4.71 1.75 -28.28
N MET A 448 -3.58 2.40 -27.96
CA MET A 448 -3.07 3.59 -28.66
C MET A 448 -1.99 3.25 -29.70
N GLY A 449 -1.86 1.97 -30.10
CA GLY A 449 -0.74 1.47 -30.90
C GLY A 449 0.50 1.14 -30.06
N GLY A 450 1.57 0.71 -30.76
CA GLY A 450 2.83 0.31 -30.14
C GLY A 450 2.77 -1.01 -29.38
N ALA A 451 3.88 -1.39 -28.74
CA ALA A 451 4.02 -2.64 -28.00
C ALA A 451 3.01 -2.75 -26.84
N TYR A 452 2.42 -3.94 -26.69
CA TYR A 452 1.46 -4.19 -25.60
C TYR A 452 2.12 -4.12 -24.21
N ALA A 453 1.38 -3.62 -23.21
CA ALA A 453 1.92 -3.48 -21.87
C ALA A 453 2.08 -4.84 -21.16
N ALA A 454 3.31 -5.13 -20.71
CA ALA A 454 3.66 -6.35 -19.95
C ALA A 454 2.73 -6.59 -18.75
N ARG A 455 2.45 -5.54 -17.98
CA ARG A 455 1.58 -5.61 -16.79
C ARG A 455 0.16 -6.06 -17.14
N SER A 456 -0.38 -5.57 -18.25
CA SER A 456 -1.72 -5.92 -18.70
C SER A 456 -1.82 -7.42 -19.04
N VAL A 457 -0.81 -8.00 -19.71
CA VAL A 457 -0.78 -9.46 -19.99
C VAL A 457 -0.72 -10.27 -18.69
N GLN A 458 0.05 -9.81 -17.70
CA GLN A 458 0.10 -10.46 -16.38
C GLN A 458 -1.27 -10.41 -15.70
N GLU A 459 -1.94 -9.26 -15.69
CA GLU A 459 -3.26 -9.09 -15.09
C GLU A 459 -4.33 -9.94 -15.79
N ILE A 460 -4.29 -10.03 -17.13
CA ILE A 460 -5.15 -10.91 -17.93
C ILE A 460 -4.99 -12.37 -17.46
N PHE A 461 -3.73 -12.84 -17.35
CA PHE A 461 -3.47 -14.20 -16.93
C PHE A 461 -3.90 -14.46 -15.48
N GLN A 462 -3.63 -13.53 -14.56
CA GLN A 462 -4.06 -13.68 -13.17
C GLN A 462 -5.59 -13.75 -13.06
N LYS A 463 -6.32 -12.90 -13.80
CA LYS A 463 -7.79 -12.96 -13.86
C LYS A 463 -8.27 -14.31 -14.40
N ALA A 464 -7.63 -14.84 -15.43
CA ALA A 464 -7.96 -16.15 -15.99
C ALA A 464 -7.68 -17.29 -15.00
N CYS A 465 -6.58 -17.25 -14.24
CA CYS A 465 -6.28 -18.21 -13.19
C CYS A 465 -7.33 -18.20 -12.07
N VAL A 466 -7.78 -17.02 -11.65
CA VAL A 466 -8.84 -16.87 -10.64
C VAL A 466 -10.16 -17.44 -11.16
N LYS A 467 -10.57 -17.08 -12.38
CA LYS A 467 -11.79 -17.63 -13.02
C LYS A 467 -11.73 -19.15 -13.18
N ALA A 468 -10.57 -19.71 -13.49
CA ALA A 468 -10.35 -21.14 -13.67
C ALA A 468 -10.15 -21.92 -12.35
N SER A 469 -10.31 -21.25 -11.19
CA SER A 469 -10.16 -21.85 -9.86
C SER A 469 -8.82 -22.54 -9.63
N ILE A 470 -7.74 -21.95 -10.13
CA ILE A 470 -6.38 -22.50 -10.00
C ILE A 470 -5.85 -22.20 -8.60
N LYS A 471 -5.67 -23.25 -7.78
CA LYS A 471 -5.14 -23.14 -6.41
C LYS A 471 -3.65 -22.81 -6.36
N LYS A 472 -2.89 -23.22 -7.37
CA LYS A 472 -1.43 -23.00 -7.45
C LYS A 472 -1.13 -21.52 -7.68
N LYS A 473 -0.07 -21.01 -7.05
CA LYS A 473 0.50 -19.70 -7.40
C LYS A 473 1.14 -19.79 -8.78
N ALA A 474 0.40 -19.34 -9.79
CA ALA A 474 0.81 -19.36 -11.19
C ALA A 474 1.13 -17.95 -11.68
N SER A 475 2.15 -17.84 -12.53
CA SER A 475 2.50 -16.63 -13.27
C SER A 475 2.75 -16.98 -14.73
N LEU A 476 3.02 -15.98 -15.58
CA LEU A 476 3.41 -16.24 -16.97
C LEU A 476 4.71 -17.05 -17.08
N HIS A 477 5.61 -16.95 -16.10
CA HIS A 477 6.79 -17.83 -16.05
C HIS A 477 6.40 -19.28 -15.79
N THR A 478 5.35 -19.52 -15.00
CA THR A 478 4.79 -20.87 -14.75
C THR A 478 4.33 -21.51 -16.05
N LEU A 479 3.69 -20.77 -16.97
CA LEU A 479 3.34 -21.29 -18.30
C LEU A 479 4.56 -21.73 -19.11
N ARG A 480 5.63 -20.94 -19.07
CA ARG A 480 6.90 -21.28 -19.72
C ARG A 480 7.55 -22.52 -19.09
N HIS A 481 7.48 -22.65 -17.77
CA HIS A 481 7.94 -23.86 -17.08
C HIS A 481 7.11 -25.08 -17.49
N SER A 482 5.77 -24.95 -17.53
CA SER A 482 4.87 -25.99 -18.04
C SER A 482 5.18 -26.40 -19.47
N PHE A 483 5.43 -25.45 -20.38
CA PHE A 483 5.84 -25.77 -21.75
C PHE A 483 7.09 -26.68 -21.78
N ALA A 484 8.13 -26.31 -21.03
CA ALA A 484 9.36 -27.07 -20.97
C ALA A 484 9.15 -28.48 -20.37
N THR A 485 8.43 -28.55 -19.25
CA THR A 485 8.13 -29.83 -18.59
C THR A 485 7.27 -30.73 -19.47
N HIS A 486 6.24 -30.21 -20.13
CA HIS A 486 5.39 -31.01 -21.01
C HIS A 486 6.14 -31.50 -22.27
N LEU A 487 7.06 -30.70 -22.82
CA LEU A 487 7.93 -31.17 -23.91
C LEU A 487 8.83 -32.33 -23.46
N LEU A 488 9.39 -32.22 -22.26
CA LEU A 488 10.24 -33.27 -21.67
C LEU A 488 9.43 -34.54 -21.38
N GLU A 489 8.23 -34.41 -20.82
CA GLU A 489 7.28 -35.52 -20.60
C GLU A 489 6.87 -36.18 -21.92
N ASN A 490 6.73 -35.41 -23.00
CA ASN A 490 6.49 -35.95 -24.34
C ASN A 490 7.73 -36.58 -24.99
N GLY A 491 8.90 -36.55 -24.34
CA GLY A 491 10.13 -37.20 -24.81
C GLY A 491 11.04 -36.32 -25.67
N THR A 492 10.83 -35.00 -25.66
CA THR A 492 11.73 -34.07 -26.35
C THR A 492 13.07 -34.00 -25.61
N ASP A 493 14.18 -34.13 -26.33
CA ASP A 493 15.52 -34.05 -25.74
C ASP A 493 15.79 -32.66 -25.12
N LEU A 494 16.47 -32.67 -23.97
CA LEU A 494 16.77 -31.49 -23.16
C LEU A 494 17.53 -30.41 -23.94
N ARG A 495 18.40 -30.81 -24.87
CA ARG A 495 19.16 -29.92 -25.75
C ARG A 495 18.25 -29.11 -26.67
N TYR A 496 17.22 -29.73 -27.23
CA TYR A 496 16.24 -29.01 -28.06
C TYR A 496 15.39 -28.06 -27.21
N ILE A 497 14.94 -28.50 -26.04
CA ILE A 497 14.20 -27.65 -25.10
C ILE A 497 15.04 -26.43 -24.71
N GLN A 498 16.34 -26.61 -24.45
CA GLN A 498 17.27 -25.52 -24.16
C GLN A 498 17.34 -24.49 -25.30
N VAL A 499 17.39 -24.95 -26.56
CA VAL A 499 17.41 -24.07 -27.75
C VAL A 499 16.11 -23.28 -27.85
N LEU A 500 14.97 -23.96 -27.76
CA LEU A 500 13.64 -23.35 -27.86
C LEU A 500 13.43 -22.25 -26.81
N LEU A 501 13.89 -22.50 -25.59
CA LEU A 501 13.83 -21.53 -24.50
C LEU A 501 14.95 -20.46 -24.58
N GLY A 502 16.00 -20.66 -25.35
CA GLY A 502 17.14 -19.74 -25.41
C GLY A 502 17.87 -19.65 -24.08
N HIS A 503 18.15 -20.82 -23.48
CA HIS A 503 18.92 -20.92 -22.26
C HIS A 503 20.42 -21.02 -22.59
N SER A 504 21.22 -20.14 -22.01
CA SER A 504 22.68 -20.12 -22.23
C SER A 504 23.42 -21.24 -21.52
N SER A 505 22.79 -21.92 -20.55
CA SER A 505 23.38 -22.99 -19.75
C SER A 505 22.37 -24.12 -19.58
N SER A 506 22.83 -25.36 -19.74
CA SER A 506 22.04 -26.59 -19.52
C SER A 506 21.47 -26.63 -18.10
N LYS A 507 22.23 -26.16 -17.10
CA LYS A 507 21.82 -26.09 -15.69
C LYS A 507 20.49 -25.37 -15.46
N THR A 508 20.13 -24.42 -16.32
CA THR A 508 18.82 -23.73 -16.22
C THR A 508 17.67 -24.55 -16.78
N THR A 509 17.95 -25.51 -17.66
CA THR A 509 16.99 -26.45 -18.26
C THR A 509 16.91 -27.75 -17.44
N GLU A 510 18.01 -28.16 -16.80
CA GLU A 510 18.04 -29.31 -15.87
C GLU A 510 17.06 -29.17 -14.71
N ILE A 511 16.66 -27.95 -14.34
CA ILE A 511 15.62 -27.73 -13.32
C ILE A 511 14.31 -28.48 -13.67
N TYR A 512 14.04 -28.72 -14.95
CA TYR A 512 12.85 -29.44 -15.41
C TYR A 512 12.95 -30.97 -15.26
N THR A 513 14.16 -31.54 -15.21
CA THR A 513 14.35 -33.00 -15.11
C THR A 513 13.94 -33.52 -13.74
N HIS A 514 14.03 -32.68 -12.70
CA HIS A 514 13.56 -33.02 -11.35
C HIS A 514 12.04 -33.08 -11.20
N ILE A 515 11.28 -32.59 -12.20
CA ILE A 515 9.82 -32.49 -12.14
C ILE A 515 9.16 -33.63 -12.91
N THR A 516 9.81 -34.12 -13.98
CA THR A 516 9.21 -35.15 -14.83
C THR A 516 9.17 -36.51 -14.13
N ARG A 517 8.07 -37.23 -14.35
CA ARG A 517 7.92 -38.64 -13.94
C ARG A 517 8.55 -39.61 -14.93
N LYS A 518 8.93 -39.13 -16.13
CA LYS A 518 9.51 -39.97 -17.19
C LYS A 518 10.89 -40.47 -16.71
N GLY A 519 11.00 -41.77 -16.46
CA GLY A 519 12.14 -42.42 -15.80
C GLY A 519 11.87 -42.82 -14.34
N MET A 520 11.03 -42.09 -13.60
CA MET A 520 10.55 -42.51 -12.27
C MET A 520 9.41 -43.53 -12.33
N GLU A 521 8.68 -43.63 -13.45
CA GLU A 521 7.64 -44.66 -13.65
C GLU A 521 8.18 -46.10 -13.58
N HIS A 522 9.49 -46.28 -13.82
CA HIS A 522 10.18 -47.57 -13.65
C HIS A 522 10.72 -47.78 -12.23
N ILE A 523 10.70 -46.76 -11.37
CA ILE A 523 11.12 -46.84 -9.97
C ILE A 523 9.88 -47.14 -9.14
N LYS A 524 9.60 -48.43 -8.94
CA LYS A 524 8.53 -48.87 -8.02
C LYS A 524 8.99 -48.63 -6.59
N SER A 525 8.06 -48.22 -5.71
CA SER A 525 8.36 -48.16 -4.28
C SER A 525 8.68 -49.59 -3.80
N PRO A 526 9.74 -49.80 -2.99
CA PRO A 526 9.98 -51.10 -2.38
C PRO A 526 8.78 -51.61 -1.58
N LEU A 527 7.98 -50.70 -1.01
CA LEU A 527 6.74 -51.04 -0.31
C LEU A 527 5.69 -51.66 -1.24
N ASP A 528 5.61 -51.22 -2.50
CA ASP A 528 4.66 -51.76 -3.48
C ASP A 528 5.07 -53.16 -3.96
N SER A 529 6.25 -53.64 -3.56
CA SER A 529 6.74 -55.01 -3.79
C SER A 529 6.70 -55.90 -2.54
N LEU A 530 6.26 -55.37 -1.41
CA LEU A 530 6.04 -56.15 -0.20
C LEU A 530 4.56 -56.56 -0.16
N ASP A 531 4.29 -57.88 -0.16
CA ASP A 531 2.99 -58.39 0.25
C ASP A 531 2.90 -58.25 1.77
N LEU A 532 2.02 -57.35 2.24
CA LEU A 532 1.73 -57.09 3.66
C LEU A 532 0.38 -57.64 4.07
#